data_AF-A0A349PXN3-F1
#
_entry.id   AF-A0A349PXN3-F1
#
_cell.length_a   1.000
_cell.length_b   1.000
_cell.length_c   1.000
_cell.angle_alpha   90.00
_cell.angle_beta   90.00
_cell.angle_gamma   90.00
#
_symmetry.space_group_name_H-M   'P 1'
#
loop_
_entity.id
_entity.type
_entity.pdbx_description
1 polymer ?
#
loop_
_entity_poly.entity_id
_entity_poly.type
_entity_poly.pdbx_seq_one_letter_code
_entity_poly.pdbx_strand_id
1 'polypeptide(L)' 'MIMNPTAIKHVVVDGHSLTLESFVAIARYNATVELAPSALEAMKKSRALAEKIAAEGRVAYGITTGF' A
#
# COMPACT_ATOMS: atom_id res chain seq x y z
N MET A 1 8.46 -4.80 23.20
CA MET A 1 7.29 -5.45 23.82
C MET A 1 6.44 -5.99 22.69
N ILE A 2 6.26 -7.31 22.60
CA ILE A 2 5.42 -7.92 21.55
C ILE A 2 3.97 -7.60 21.91
N MET A 3 3.27 -6.84 21.08
CA MET A 3 1.86 -6.52 21.29
C MET A 3 1.00 -7.75 20.97
N ASN A 4 0.00 -8.03 21.80
CA ASN A 4 -0.98 -9.08 21.48
C ASN A 4 -1.84 -8.62 20.28
N PRO A 5 -1.85 -9.36 19.14
CA PRO A 5 -2.60 -8.96 17.96
C PRO A 5 -4.09 -8.73 18.18
N THR A 6 -4.70 -9.44 19.14
CA THR A 6 -6.14 -9.28 19.46
C THR A 6 -6.50 -7.92 20.03
N ALA A 7 -5.52 -7.20 20.60
CA ALA A 7 -5.69 -5.86 21.15
C ALA A 7 -5.65 -4.76 20.06
N ILE A 8 -5.11 -5.07 18.87
CA ILE A 8 -5.03 -4.13 17.76
C ILE A 8 -6.38 -4.16 17.03
N LYS A 9 -7.11 -3.04 17.03
CA LYS A 9 -8.44 -2.93 16.42
C LYS A 9 -8.45 -2.13 15.11
N HIS A 10 -7.40 -1.35 14.88
CA HIS A 10 -7.28 -0.46 13.74
C HIS A 10 -5.81 -0.35 13.34
N VAL A 11 -5.54 -0.41 12.04
CA VAL A 11 -4.21 -0.30 11.46
C VAL A 11 -4.23 0.72 10.34
N VAL A 12 -3.36 1.73 10.44
CA VAL A 12 -3.12 2.69 9.36
C VAL A 12 -1.94 2.18 8.53
N VAL A 13 -2.16 1.98 7.23
CA VAL A 13 -1.14 1.51 6.29
C VAL A 13 -0.53 2.71 5.56
N ASP A 14 0.77 2.91 5.76
CA ASP A 14 1.55 4.03 5.21
C ASP A 14 2.64 3.60 4.19
N GLY A 15 2.78 2.29 3.96
CA GLY A 15 3.80 1.69 3.09
C GLY A 15 5.17 1.41 3.75
N HIS A 16 5.35 1.70 5.04
CA HIS A 16 6.66 1.66 5.71
C HIS A 16 6.63 1.00 7.09
N SER A 17 5.54 1.10 7.84
CA SER A 17 5.51 0.79 9.29
C SER A 17 4.72 -0.47 9.67
N LEU A 18 4.25 -1.26 8.71
CA LEU A 18 3.45 -2.45 8.99
C LEU A 18 4.25 -3.51 9.77
N THR A 19 3.72 -3.93 10.92
CA THR A 19 4.31 -4.99 11.76
C THR A 19 3.60 -6.33 11.59
N LEU A 20 4.25 -7.43 12.01
CA LEU A 20 3.66 -8.76 12.00
C LEU A 20 2.43 -8.86 12.90
N GLU A 21 2.44 -8.22 14.06
CA GLU A 21 1.30 -8.21 14.99
C GLU A 21 0.10 -7.51 14.36
N SER A 22 0.33 -6.36 13.69
CA SER A 22 -0.70 -5.63 12.96
C SER A 22 -1.24 -6.45 11.78
N PHE A 23 -0.37 -7.14 11.05
CA PHE A 23 -0.77 -8.06 9.99
C PHE A 23 -1.65 -9.20 10.50
N VAL A 24 -1.25 -9.85 11.60
CA VAL A 24 -2.05 -10.91 12.23
C VAL A 24 -3.38 -10.38 12.74
N ALA A 25 -3.41 -9.16 13.30
CA ALA A 25 -4.64 -8.50 13.75
C ALA A 25 -5.65 -8.30 12.62
N ILE A 26 -5.18 -7.87 11.46
CA ILE A 26 -6.01 -7.72 10.26
C ILE A 26 -6.51 -9.10 9.78
N ALA A 27 -5.57 -10.02 9.54
CA ALA A 27 -5.86 -11.28 8.86
C ALA A 27 -6.70 -12.27 9.70
N ARG A 28 -6.59 -12.23 11.03
CA ARG A 28 -7.21 -13.22 11.93
C ARG A 28 -8.20 -12.65 12.93
N TYR A 29 -8.16 -11.34 13.19
CA TYR A 29 -8.94 -10.71 14.27
C TYR A 29 -9.78 -9.51 13.81
N ASN A 30 -9.98 -9.34 12.48
CA ASN A 30 -10.82 -8.30 11.88
C ASN A 30 -10.47 -6.87 12.33
N ALA A 31 -9.18 -6.59 12.56
CA ALA A 31 -8.74 -5.21 12.73
C ALA A 31 -9.06 -4.42 11.44
N THR A 32 -9.64 -3.23 11.61
CA THR A 32 -9.96 -2.34 10.49
C THR A 32 -8.70 -1.74 9.88
N VAL A 33 -8.76 -1.43 8.58
CA VAL A 33 -7.63 -0.88 7.84
C VAL A 33 -8.01 0.46 7.25
N GLU A 34 -7.13 1.44 7.41
CA GLU A 34 -7.18 2.73 6.74
C GLU A 34 -5.86 3.00 6.02
N LEU A 35 -5.92 3.74 4.92
CA LEU A 35 -4.72 4.21 4.23
C LEU A 35 -4.30 5.56 4.79
N ALA A 36 -3.01 5.69 5.12
CA ALA A 36 -2.46 7.00 5.47
C ALA A 36 -2.63 7.98 4.29
N PRO A 37 -2.94 9.26 4.55
CA PRO A 37 -2.99 10.28 3.51
C PRO A 37 -1.71 10.35 2.67
N SER A 38 -0.54 10.16 3.29
CA SER A 38 0.76 10.12 2.60
C SER A 38 0.87 8.97 1.60
N ALA A 39 0.36 7.78 1.94
CA ALA A 39 0.33 6.64 1.04
C ALA A 39 -0.59 6.90 -0.15
N LEU A 40 -1.75 7.52 0.09
CA LEU A 40 -2.67 7.92 -0.98
C LEU A 40 -2.03 8.91 -1.95
N GLU A 41 -1.33 9.93 -1.45
CA GLU A 41 -0.61 10.90 -2.28
C GLU A 41 0.56 10.27 -3.06
N ALA A 42 1.30 9.34 -2.45
CA ALA A 42 2.36 8.60 -3.13
C ALA A 42 1.79 7.75 -4.29
N MET A 43 0.68 7.06 -4.08
CA MET A 43 0.01 6.27 -5.12
C MET A 43 -0.47 7.15 -6.29
N LYS A 44 -1.07 8.32 -6.01
CA LYS A 44 -1.48 9.28 -7.05
C LYS A 44 -0.29 9.73 -7.92
N LYS A 45 0.83 10.10 -7.29
CA LYS A 45 2.05 10.49 -8.01
C LYS A 45 2.61 9.36 -8.88
N SER A 46 2.64 8.14 -8.34
CA SER A 46 3.08 6.96 -9.08
C SER A 46 2.18 6.70 -10.30
N ARG A 47 0.86 6.77 -10.12
CA ARG A 47 -0.10 6.61 -11.22
C ARG A 47 0.10 7.66 -12.32
N ALA A 48 0.22 8.94 -11.95
CA ALA A 48 0.42 10.01 -12.91
C ALA A 48 1.70 9.82 -13.74
N LEU A 49 2.78 9.30 -13.14
CA LEU A 49 4.01 8.98 -13.86
C LEU A 49 3.80 7.81 -14.84
N ALA A 50 3.11 6.76 -14.42
CA ALA A 50 2.80 5.62 -15.28
C ALA A 50 1.92 6.03 -16.48
N GLU A 51 0.90 6.86 -16.24
CA GLU A 51 0.06 7.43 -17.29
C GLU A 51 0.86 8.29 -18.27
N LYS A 52 1.77 9.12 -17.76
CA LYS A 52 2.68 9.91 -18.61
C LYS A 52 3.58 9.01 -19.48
N ILE A 53 4.16 7.95 -18.91
CA ILE A 53 4.99 6.99 -19.66
C ILE A 53 4.19 6.34 -20.78
N ALA A 54 2.95 5.93 -20.50
CA ALA A 54 2.05 5.35 -21.49
C ALA A 54 1.71 6.34 -22.60
N ALA A 55 1.35 7.58 -22.25
CA ALA A 55 1.00 8.64 -23.20
C ALA A 55 2.19 9.05 -24.10
N GLU A 56 3.41 9.05 -23.55
CA GLU A 56 4.64 9.36 -24.29
C GLU A 56 5.12 8.18 -25.17
N GLY A 57 4.51 7.01 -25.06
CA GLY A 57 4.97 5.79 -25.76
C GLY A 57 6.37 5.34 -25.32
N ARG A 58 6.82 5.73 -24.14
CA ARG A 58 8.14 5.38 -23.62
C ARG A 58 8.18 3.89 -23.33
N VAL A 59 9.26 3.22 -23.75
CA VAL A 59 9.46 1.78 -23.54
C VAL A 59 9.55 1.48 -22.04
N ALA A 60 8.57 0.75 -21.52
CA ALA A 60 8.48 0.32 -20.13
C ALA A 60 7.71 -1.01 -20.03
N TYR A 61 8.36 -2.02 -19.41
CA TYR A 61 7.76 -3.35 -19.19
C TYR A 61 6.50 -3.30 -18.35
N GLY A 62 5.46 -4.01 -18.79
CA GLY A 62 4.14 -4.00 -18.18
C GLY A 62 3.34 -2.70 -18.36
N ILE A 63 3.83 -1.75 -19.17
CA ILE A 63 3.09 -0.53 -19.53
C ILE A 63 2.95 -0.43 -21.06
N THR A 64 4.06 -0.27 -21.77
CA THR A 64 4.08 -0.11 -23.25
C THR A 64 4.68 -1.31 -23.96
N THR A 65 5.31 -2.23 -23.22
CA THR A 65 5.76 -3.53 -23.73
C THR A 65 5.03 -4.67 -23.00
N GLY A 66 5.18 -5.90 -23.49
CA GLY A 66 4.38 -7.06 -23.08
C GLY A 66 4.51 -7.49 -21.61
N PHE A 67 3.86 -8.62 -21.31
CA PHE A 67 3.85 -9.29 -20.01
C PHE A 67 4.47 -10.68 -20.13
#